data_AF-A0A1G3A190-F1
#
_entry.id   AF-A0A1G3A190-F1
#
_cell.length_a   1.000
_cell.length_b   1.000
_cell.length_c   1.000
_cell.angle_alpha   90.00
_cell.angle_beta   90.00
_cell.angle_gamma   90.00
#
_symmetry.space_group_name_H-M   'P 1'
#
loop_
_entity.id
_entity.type
_entity.pdbx_description
1 polymer ?
#
loop_
_entity_poly.entity_id
_entity_poly.type
_entity_poly.pdbx_seq_one_letter_code
_entity_poly.pdbx_strand_id
1 'polypeptide(L)'
;MIRLYFRGLDMDSKDISKLRQKLGLNQDKFGQLFGIHPMTVSKWERGILTPTPYQVAMMEAFKKAAEKKDINEKLKNILVAAGVVAAVYLLLKYSHEVVGK
;
A
#
# COMPACT_ATOMS: atom_id res chain seq x y z
N MET A 1 14.01 17.25 20.69
CA MET A 1 14.87 16.06 20.75
C MET A 1 14.93 15.44 19.34
N ILE A 2 16.01 15.74 18.62
CA ILE A 2 16.58 15.16 17.37
C ILE A 2 15.59 14.62 16.31
N ARG A 3 15.29 15.43 15.28
CA ARG A 3 14.68 15.02 14.00
C ARG A 3 15.68 15.23 12.86
N LEU A 4 16.82 14.53 12.90
CA LEU A 4 17.97 14.78 12.00
C LEU A 4 18.49 13.56 11.21
N TYR A 5 17.80 12.42 11.22
CA TYR A 5 18.19 11.27 10.39
C TYR A 5 16.98 10.70 9.68
N PHE A 6 16.48 11.33 8.60
CA PHE A 6 15.78 10.62 7.51
C PHE A 6 15.38 11.50 6.31
N ARG A 7 16.26 12.38 5.82
CA ARG A 7 15.92 13.36 4.75
C ARG A 7 15.71 12.76 3.34
N GLY A 8 15.45 11.45 3.22
CA GLY A 8 15.40 10.71 1.95
C GLY A 8 14.27 9.68 1.79
N LEU A 9 13.40 9.47 2.78
CA LEU A 9 12.18 8.64 2.65
C LEU A 9 11.00 9.33 3.36
N ASP A 10 10.83 10.63 3.15
CA ASP A 10 9.66 11.35 3.67
C ASP A 10 8.57 11.34 2.60
N MET A 11 7.52 10.54 2.82
CA MET A 11 6.30 10.63 2.03
C MET A 11 5.36 11.66 2.67
N ASP A 12 4.95 12.68 1.91
CA ASP A 12 4.08 13.73 2.45
C ASP A 12 2.67 13.18 2.75
N SER A 13 2.01 13.79 3.73
CA SER A 13 0.62 13.53 4.10
C SER A 13 -0.34 13.52 2.89
N LYS A 14 -0.15 14.44 1.93
CA LYS A 14 -0.94 14.49 0.70
C LYS A 14 -0.65 13.32 -0.23
N ASP A 15 0.59 12.84 -0.28
CA ASP A 15 0.98 11.72 -1.13
C ASP A 15 0.39 10.40 -0.62
N ILE A 16 0.29 10.24 0.71
CA ILE A 16 -0.40 9.10 1.35
C ILE A 16 -1.87 9.06 0.93
N SER A 17 -2.58 10.19 1.05
CA SER A 17 -3.99 10.28 0.67
C SER A 17 -4.20 10.03 -0.83
N LYS A 18 -3.33 10.58 -1.69
CA LYS A 18 -3.38 10.36 -3.14
C LYS A 18 -3.14 8.89 -3.50
N LEU A 19 -2.14 8.25 -2.89
CA LEU A 19 -1.87 6.83 -3.13
C LEU A 19 -3.07 5.98 -2.75
N ARG A 20 -3.63 6.18 -1.56
CA ARG A 20 -4.82 5.47 -1.10
C ARG A 20 -5.99 5.62 -2.08
N GLN A 21 -6.25 6.84 -2.54
CA GLN A 21 -7.33 7.12 -3.51
C GLN A 21 -7.06 6.46 -4.86
N LYS A 22 -5.83 6.49 -5.37
CA LYS A 22 -5.44 5.79 -6.62
C LYS A 22 -5.66 4.28 -6.55
N LEU A 23 -5.47 3.70 -5.36
CA LEU A 23 -5.75 2.28 -5.09
C LEU A 23 -7.25 1.99 -4.89
N GLY A 24 -8.11 3.02 -4.85
CA GLY A 24 -9.55 2.86 -4.64
C GLY A 24 -9.93 2.44 -3.21
N LEU A 25 -9.06 2.69 -2.23
CA LEU A 25 -9.24 2.22 -0.85
C LEU A 25 -9.78 3.32 0.07
N ASN A 26 -10.61 2.94 1.03
CA ASN A 26 -10.91 3.79 2.20
C ASN A 26 -9.79 3.65 3.26
N GLN A 27 -9.82 4.47 4.31
CA GLN A 27 -8.76 4.44 5.35
C GLN A 27 -8.70 3.10 6.08
N ASP A 28 -9.83 2.39 6.23
CA ASP A 28 -9.86 1.09 6.89
C ASP A 28 -9.14 0.01 6.08
N LYS A 29 -9.45 -0.08 4.78
CA LYS A 29 -8.82 -1.03 3.87
C LYS A 29 -7.35 -0.70 3.62
N PHE A 30 -7.01 0.58 3.60
CA PHE A 30 -5.62 1.02 3.56
C PHE A 30 -4.90 0.63 4.87
N GLY A 31 -5.50 0.82 6.03
CA GLY A 31 -4.92 0.38 7.30
C GLY A 31 -4.67 -1.13 7.33
N GLN A 32 -5.64 -1.93 6.88
CA GLN A 32 -5.51 -3.37 6.72
C GLN A 32 -4.35 -3.75 5.79
N LEU A 33 -4.11 -2.98 4.72
CA LEU A 33 -3.01 -3.20 3.77
C LEU A 33 -1.62 -3.13 4.44
N PHE A 34 -1.47 -2.26 5.44
CA PHE A 34 -0.23 -2.07 6.18
C PHE A 34 -0.23 -2.72 7.57
N GLY A 35 -1.28 -3.48 7.93
CA GLY A 35 -1.41 -4.08 9.25
C GLY A 35 -1.58 -3.08 10.40
N ILE A 36 -2.17 -1.92 10.13
CA ILE A 36 -2.34 -0.83 11.10
C ILE A 36 -3.81 -0.44 11.29
N HIS A 37 -4.10 0.21 12.41
CA HIS A 37 -5.43 0.74 12.68
C HIS A 37 -5.76 1.93 11.74
N PRO A 38 -7.01 2.08 11.24
CA PRO A 38 -7.42 3.18 10.35
C PRO A 38 -7.15 4.58 10.93
N MET A 39 -7.25 4.72 12.25
CA MET A 39 -6.89 5.96 12.97
C MET A 39 -5.43 6.39 12.71
N THR A 40 -4.51 5.44 12.55
CA THR A 40 -3.12 5.72 12.22
C THR A 40 -3.00 6.31 10.81
N VAL A 41 -3.74 5.78 9.84
CA VAL A 41 -3.83 6.33 8.48
C VAL A 41 -4.39 7.76 8.50
N SER A 42 -5.46 8.00 9.27
CA SER A 42 -6.02 9.36 9.46
C SER A 42 -5.00 10.34 10.05
N LYS A 43 -4.15 9.90 10.99
CA LYS A 43 -3.09 10.74 11.56
C LYS A 43 -1.97 11.01 10.54
N TRP A 44 -1.64 10.05 9.68
CA TRP A 44 -0.69 10.25 8.59
C TRP A 44 -1.19 11.25 7.55
N GLU A 45 -2.43 11.10 7.08
CA GLU A 45 -3.02 11.97 6.06
C GLU A 45 -3.23 13.41 6.55
N ARG A 46 -3.28 13.63 7.86
CA ARG A 46 -3.32 14.96 8.50
C ARG A 46 -1.95 15.49 8.92
N GLY A 47 -0.87 14.73 8.71
CA GLY A 47 0.48 15.11 9.12
C GLY A 47 0.72 15.12 10.64
N ILE A 48 -0.18 14.53 11.42
CA ILE A 48 -0.07 14.42 12.90
C ILE A 48 0.98 13.38 13.29
N LEU A 49 1.08 12.30 12.50
CA LEU A 49 2.05 11.22 12.68
C LEU A 49 2.75 10.99 11.34
N THR A 50 4.01 10.58 11.38
CA THR A 50 4.74 10.13 10.19
C THR A 50 4.79 8.60 10.14
N PRO A 51 4.68 7.99 8.95
CA PRO A 51 4.95 6.57 8.77
C PRO A 51 6.41 6.24 9.12
N THR A 52 6.68 4.99 9.45
CA THR A 52 8.06 4.49 9.60
C THR A 52 8.73 4.35 8.23
N PRO A 53 10.07 4.32 8.15
CA PRO A 53 10.78 4.12 6.88
C PRO A 53 10.35 2.86 6.12
N TYR A 54 10.05 1.76 6.85
CA TYR A 54 9.53 0.53 6.27
C TYR A 54 8.15 0.74 5.61
N GLN A 55 7.25 1.46 6.27
CA GLN A 55 5.93 1.78 5.74
C GLN A 55 6.02 2.68 4.51
N VAL A 56 6.96 3.64 4.50
CA VAL A 56 7.23 4.47 3.33
C VAL A 56 7.72 3.62 2.15
N ALA A 57 8.73 2.77 2.35
CA ALA A 57 9.25 1.90 1.30
C ALA A 57 8.14 0.99 0.71
N MET A 58 7.25 0.47 1.56
CA MET A 58 6.13 -0.35 1.10
C MET A 58 5.12 0.47 0.28
N MET A 59 4.78 1.68 0.73
CA MET A 59 3.91 2.59 -0.03
C MET A 59 4.50 3.00 -1.39
N GLU A 60 5.82 3.22 -1.46
CA GLU A 60 6.50 3.48 -2.73
C GLU A 60 6.44 2.29 -3.68
N ALA A 61 6.57 1.06 -3.16
CA ALA A 61 6.40 -0.15 -3.97
C ALA A 61 4.98 -0.26 -4.54
N PHE A 62 3.95 0.01 -3.73
CA PHE A 62 2.56 0.07 -4.20
C PHE A 62 2.35 1.17 -5.25
N LYS A 63 2.95 2.35 -5.06
CA LYS A 63 2.89 3.45 -6.04
C LYS A 63 3.48 3.03 -7.38
N LYS A 64 4.69 2.44 -7.38
CA LYS A 64 5.36 1.94 -8.60
C LYS A 64 4.55 0.84 -9.28
N ALA A 65 3.95 -0.07 -8.51
CA ALA A 65 3.10 -1.13 -9.04
C ALA A 65 1.83 -0.57 -9.69
N ALA A 66 1.17 0.41 -9.06
CA ALA A 66 -0.02 1.05 -9.60
C ALA A 66 0.24 1.90 -10.87
N GLU A 67 1.48 2.34 -11.08
CA GLU A 67 1.89 3.10 -12.27
C GLU A 67 2.23 2.20 -13.48
N LYS A 68 2.55 0.91 -13.25
CA LYS A 68 2.72 -0.06 -14.34
C LYS A 68 1.36 -0.42 -14.93
N LYS A 69 1.08 0.12 -16.12
CA LYS A 69 -0.17 -0.06 -16.90
C LYS A 69 -0.57 -1.51 -17.23
N ASP A 70 0.26 -2.50 -16.89
CA ASP A 70 0.11 -3.91 -17.27
C ASP A 70 -0.38 -4.83 -16.13
N ILE A 71 -0.80 -4.25 -15.00
CA ILE A 71 -1.49 -5.01 -13.97
C ILE A 71 -2.97 -5.08 -14.34
N ASN A 72 -3.30 -6.16 -15.07
CA ASN A 72 -4.65 -6.57 -15.46
C ASN A 72 -5.72 -6.06 -14.47
N GLU A 73 -6.76 -5.38 -14.96
CA GLU A 73 -7.97 -4.96 -14.22
C GLU A 73 -8.46 -6.03 -13.22
N LYS A 74 -8.31 -7.31 -13.59
CA LYS A 74 -8.59 -8.49 -12.77
C LYS A 74 -7.80 -8.53 -11.46
N LEU A 75 -6.50 -8.24 -11.50
CA LEU A 75 -5.59 -8.22 -10.35
C LEU A 75 -5.93 -7.07 -9.39
N LYS A 76 -6.30 -5.91 -9.94
CA LYS A 76 -6.77 -4.74 -9.18
C LYS A 76 -8.07 -5.05 -8.44
N ASN A 77 -9.02 -5.70 -9.12
CA ASN A 77 -10.28 -6.15 -8.51
C ASN A 77 -10.06 -7.22 -7.43
N ILE A 78 -9.11 -8.14 -7.62
CA ILE A 78 -8.75 -9.16 -6.62
C ILE A 78 -8.09 -8.54 -5.38
N LEU A 79 -7.15 -7.60 -5.56
CA LEU A 79 -6.50 -6.88 -4.47
C LEU A 79 -7.49 -6.08 -3.61
N VAL A 80 -8.48 -5.45 -4.25
CA VAL A 80 -9.50 -4.63 -3.59
C VAL A 80 -10.59 -5.49 -2.93
N ALA A 81 -11.05 -6.57 -3.58
CA ALA A 81 -12.17 -7.39 -3.10
C ALA A 81 -11.77 -8.41 -2.03
N ALA A 82 -10.61 -9.04 -2.18
CA ALA A 82 -10.24 -10.18 -1.34
C ALA A 82 -9.43 -9.77 -0.09
N GLY A 83 -8.89 -8.54 -0.09
CA GLY A 83 -7.89 -8.11 0.89
C GLY A 83 -6.51 -8.69 0.58
N VAL A 84 -5.47 -8.11 1.15
CA VAL A 84 -4.05 -8.42 0.85
C VAL A 84 -3.74 -9.89 0.99
N VAL A 85 -4.25 -10.53 2.04
CA VAL A 85 -3.99 -11.95 2.30
C VAL A 85 -4.54 -12.83 1.19
N ALA A 86 -5.79 -12.61 0.77
CA ALA A 86 -6.39 -13.40 -0.29
C ALA A 86 -5.85 -13.03 -1.67
N ALA A 87 -5.46 -11.79 -1.90
CA ALA A 87 -4.80 -11.39 -3.14
C ALA A 87 -3.38 -11.98 -3.26
N VAL A 88 -2.59 -11.94 -2.19
CA VAL A 88 -1.27 -12.59 -2.13
C VAL A 88 -1.43 -14.11 -2.24
N TYR A 89 -2.39 -14.70 -1.57
CA TYR A 89 -2.70 -16.13 -1.68
C TYR A 89 -3.07 -16.53 -3.12
N LEU A 90 -3.94 -15.74 -3.78
CA LEU A 90 -4.32 -16.00 -5.17
C LEU A 90 -3.15 -15.81 -6.14
N LEU A 91 -2.29 -14.81 -5.90
CA LEU A 91 -1.08 -14.60 -6.71
C LEU A 91 -0.06 -15.72 -6.53
N LEU A 92 0.15 -16.20 -5.29
CA LEU A 92 1.01 -17.34 -5.01
C LEU A 92 0.47 -18.62 -5.65
N LYS A 93 -0.85 -18.86 -5.55
CA LYS A 93 -1.50 -20.00 -6.19
C LYS A 93 -1.33 -19.97 -7.72
N TYR A 94 -1.57 -18.82 -8.34
CA TYR A 94 -1.45 -18.67 -9.79
C TYR A 94 0.01 -18.81 -10.27
N SER A 95 0.98 -18.34 -9.48
CA SER A 95 2.41 -18.52 -9.74
C SER A 95 2.83 -19.99 -9.72
N HIS A 96 2.28 -20.80 -8.82
CA HIS A 96 2.56 -22.24 -8.77
C HIS A 96 1.91 -23.02 -9.92
N GLU A 97 0.73 -22.63 -10.40
CA GLU A 97 0.06 -23.28 -11.54
C GLU A 97 0.78 -23.02 -12.88
N VAL A 98 1.45 -21.88 -13.03
CA VAL A 98 2.22 -21.54 -14.26
C VAL A 98 3.58 -22.25 -14.32
N VAL A 99 4.21 -22.53 -13.17
CA VAL A 99 5.53 -23.21 -13.10
C VAL A 99 5.42 -24.74 -13.18
N GLY A 100 4.21 -25.30 -13.02
CA GLY A 100 3.94 -26.74 -13.08
C GLY A 100 3.61 -27.31 -14.48
N LYS A 101 3.81 -26.55 -15.56
CA LYS A 101 3.64 -26.99 -16.95
C LYS A 101 4.96 -26.93 -17.71
#